data_AF-A0A945Y4W7-F1
#
_entry.id   AF-A0A945Y4W7-F1
#
_cell.length_a   1.000
_cell.length_b   1.000
_cell.length_c   1.000
_cell.angle_alpha   90.00
_cell.angle_beta   90.00
_cell.angle_gamma   90.00
#
_symmetry.space_group_name_H-M   'P 1'
#
loop_
_entity.id
_entity.type
_entity.pdbx_description
1 polymer ?
#
loop_
_entity_poly.entity_id
_entity_poly.type
_entity_poly.pdbx_seq_one_letter_code
_entity_poly.pdbx_strand_id
1 'polypeptide(L)'
;MKNDSTITIPLVVFSSSREGREPSLAKGEYVHNGSNYIRITPARELPKVCYGVRVESLCKSPLLPRGSLAVFSKSEGPALGNIYAVEVQNEIPFLGKWVQKESADDSDRRKVFMVPTPLHVPSGKVSPIAPSLHHVLLFKDLENSGGLRLIPANKLVCKHPLVYVE
;
A
#
# COMPACT_ATOMS: atom_id res chain seq x y z
N MET A 1 34.38 -8.89 9.23
CA MET A 1 33.43 -9.54 10.16
C MET A 1 32.04 -9.07 9.77
N LYS A 2 31.18 -9.92 9.20
CA LYS A 2 29.77 -9.59 8.96
C LYS A 2 29.05 -9.79 10.29
N ASN A 3 28.53 -8.72 10.86
CA ASN A 3 27.70 -8.82 12.04
C ASN A 3 26.34 -9.36 11.58
N ASP A 4 26.13 -10.67 11.72
CA ASP A 4 24.84 -11.30 11.49
C ASP A 4 23.89 -10.82 12.59
N SER A 5 23.31 -9.63 12.37
CA SER A 5 22.46 -8.94 13.32
C SER A 5 21.07 -9.56 13.22
N THR A 6 20.87 -10.70 13.89
CA THR A 6 19.57 -11.34 13.98
C THR A 6 18.62 -10.42 14.74
N ILE A 7 17.48 -10.09 14.13
CA ILE A 7 16.43 -9.30 14.76
C ILE A 7 15.18 -10.14 14.94
N THR A 8 14.38 -9.81 15.96
CA THR A 8 13.10 -10.47 16.22
C THR A 8 11.98 -9.50 15.87
N ILE A 9 11.08 -9.89 14.98
CA ILE A 9 9.95 -9.07 14.55
C ILE A 9 8.62 -9.79 14.84
N PRO A 10 7.54 -9.05 15.15
CA PRO A 10 6.22 -9.64 15.29
C PRO A 10 5.71 -10.15 13.95
N LEU A 11 5.05 -11.31 13.97
CA LEU A 11 4.40 -11.91 12.81
C LEU A 11 2.90 -11.60 12.85
N VAL A 12 2.39 -11.11 11.73
CA VAL A 12 0.99 -10.73 11.53
C VAL A 12 0.38 -11.63 10.46
N VAL A 13 -0.87 -12.05 10.68
CA VAL A 13 -1.66 -12.79 9.70
C VAL A 13 -2.79 -11.89 9.21
N PHE A 14 -2.96 -11.81 7.90
CA PHE A 14 -4.14 -11.18 7.31
C PHE A 14 -5.26 -12.23 7.29
N SER A 15 -6.05 -12.29 8.36
CA SER A 15 -7.18 -13.23 8.44
C SER A 15 -8.31 -12.80 7.51
N SER A 16 -8.89 -13.76 6.81
CA SER A 16 -10.12 -13.62 6.04
C SER A 16 -11.40 -13.83 6.89
N SER A 17 -11.29 -14.34 8.12
CA SER A 17 -12.45 -14.60 8.99
C SER A 17 -12.87 -13.33 9.75
N ARG A 18 -14.09 -12.87 9.47
CA ARG A 18 -14.73 -11.68 10.06
C ARG A 18 -15.44 -11.94 11.39
N GLU A 19 -15.29 -13.10 12.01
CA GLU A 19 -16.01 -13.41 13.24
C GLU A 19 -15.35 -12.71 14.44
N GLY A 20 -15.86 -11.52 14.77
CA GLY A 20 -15.64 -10.88 16.07
C GLY A 20 -14.87 -9.55 16.10
N ARG A 21 -14.56 -8.91 14.96
CA ARG A 21 -13.96 -7.55 14.99
C ARG A 21 -15.07 -6.53 15.30
N GLU A 22 -15.21 -6.13 16.57
CA GLU A 22 -15.96 -4.91 16.89
C GLU A 22 -15.35 -3.73 16.10
N PRO A 23 -16.17 -2.79 15.60
CA PRO A 23 -15.71 -1.55 15.01
C PRO A 23 -15.21 -0.63 16.13
N SER A 24 -14.18 -1.03 16.86
CA SER A 24 -13.59 -0.18 17.86
C SER A 24 -12.87 0.97 17.17
N LEU A 25 -13.22 2.17 17.61
CA LEU A 25 -12.59 3.42 17.21
C LEU A 25 -11.07 3.30 17.16
N ALA A 26 -10.51 3.71 16.02
CA ALA A 26 -9.18 4.29 15.92
C ALA A 26 -8.04 3.49 16.58
N LYS A 27 -7.60 2.41 15.93
CA LYS A 27 -6.18 2.06 15.77
C LYS A 27 -6.07 0.83 14.87
N GLY A 28 -5.24 0.91 13.83
CA GLY A 28 -4.86 -0.19 12.94
C GLY A 28 -4.08 -1.27 13.67
N GLU A 29 -4.74 -1.93 14.61
CA GLU A 29 -4.21 -3.07 15.34
C GLU A 29 -4.57 -4.32 14.55
N TYR A 30 -3.55 -4.80 13.84
CA TYR A 30 -3.49 -6.16 13.34
C TYR A 30 -3.82 -7.12 14.48
N VAL A 31 -4.46 -8.25 14.15
CA VAL A 31 -4.60 -9.35 15.10
C VAL A 31 -3.19 -9.84 15.43
N HIS A 32 -2.62 -9.26 16.48
CA HIS A 32 -1.43 -9.75 17.13
C HIS A 32 -1.86 -11.05 17.79
N ASN A 33 -1.61 -12.18 17.12
CA ASN A 33 -1.57 -13.43 17.86
C ASN A 33 -0.34 -13.33 18.75
N GLY A 34 -0.56 -12.94 20.02
CA GLY A 34 0.43 -12.31 20.92
C GLY A 34 1.72 -13.09 21.21
N SER A 35 1.89 -14.27 20.62
CA SER A 35 3.03 -15.16 20.78
C SER A 35 3.86 -15.40 19.51
N ASN A 36 3.45 -14.90 18.34
CA ASN A 36 4.14 -15.22 17.08
C ASN A 36 5.17 -14.15 16.72
N TYR A 37 6.41 -14.39 17.13
CA TYR A 37 7.57 -13.64 16.67
C TYR A 37 8.43 -14.52 15.77
N ILE A 38 9.10 -13.90 14.81
CA ILE A 38 10.05 -14.58 13.92
C ILE A 38 11.40 -13.89 14.00
N ARG A 39 12.46 -14.70 14.01
CA ARG A 39 13.84 -14.23 13.93
C ARG A 39 14.25 -14.21 12.48
N ILE A 40 14.78 -13.07 12.04
CA ILE A 40 15.26 -12.86 10.68
C ILE A 40 16.69 -12.32 10.73
N THR A 41 17.46 -12.60 9.68
CA THR A 41 18.83 -12.09 9.53
C THR A 41 18.91 -11.23 8.27
N PRO A 42 18.45 -9.97 8.34
CA PRO A 42 18.36 -9.12 7.16
C PRO A 42 19.76 -8.72 6.70
N ALA A 43 19.97 -8.70 5.38
CA ALA A 43 21.24 -8.27 4.78
C ALA A 43 21.51 -6.75 4.91
N ARG A 44 20.50 -5.98 5.31
CA ARG A 44 20.53 -4.52 5.49
C ARG A 44 19.82 -4.16 6.79
N GLU A 45 20.15 -2.99 7.34
CA GLU A 45 19.44 -2.45 8.50
C GLU A 45 17.96 -2.22 8.16
N LEU A 46 17.08 -2.71 9.03
CA LEU A 46 15.64 -2.51 8.91
C LEU A 46 15.17 -1.36 9.80
N PRO A 47 14.06 -0.68 9.43
CA PRO A 47 13.46 0.34 10.28
C PRO A 47 13.13 -0.18 11.69
N LYS A 48 13.12 0.72 12.69
CA LYS A 48 12.93 0.37 14.09
C LYS A 48 11.58 -0.33 14.39
N VAL A 49 10.56 -0.08 13.58
CA VAL A 49 9.20 -0.59 13.79
C VAL A 49 8.74 -1.36 12.55
N CYS A 50 9.00 -2.66 12.57
CA CYS A 50 8.66 -3.59 11.48
C CYS A 50 7.80 -4.76 11.98
N TYR A 51 7.13 -5.42 11.04
CA TYR A 51 6.41 -6.66 11.26
C TYR A 51 6.49 -7.55 10.02
N GLY A 52 6.40 -8.86 10.22
CA GLY A 52 6.41 -9.86 9.16
C GLY A 52 5.01 -10.33 8.81
N VAL A 53 4.79 -10.70 7.55
CA VAL A 53 3.59 -11.37 7.06
C VAL A 53 4.04 -12.54 6.20
N ARG A 54 3.51 -13.74 6.47
CA ARG A 54 3.76 -14.90 5.60
C ARG A 54 2.88 -14.80 4.37
N VAL A 55 3.48 -14.95 3.19
CA VAL A 55 2.76 -14.95 1.93
C VAL A 55 2.21 -16.36 1.68
N GLU A 56 0.95 -16.60 2.03
CA GLU A 56 0.33 -17.92 1.89
C GLU A 56 -0.22 -18.19 0.47
N SER A 57 -0.67 -17.13 -0.20
CA SER A 57 -1.23 -17.16 -1.55
C SER A 57 -0.17 -17.02 -2.64
N LEU A 58 -0.50 -17.47 -3.86
CA LEU A 58 0.29 -17.20 -5.06
C LEU A 58 0.16 -15.72 -5.44
N CYS A 59 1.16 -14.90 -5.09
CA CYS A 59 1.19 -13.51 -5.53
C CYS A 59 1.71 -13.38 -6.97
N LYS A 60 1.20 -12.40 -7.72
CA LYS A 60 1.68 -12.10 -9.08
C LYS A 60 3.04 -11.39 -9.13
N SER A 61 3.61 -11.03 -7.99
CA SER A 61 4.90 -10.36 -7.92
C SER A 61 6.02 -11.38 -7.71
N PRO A 62 7.08 -11.39 -8.55
CA PRO A 62 8.22 -12.27 -8.35
C PRO A 62 8.97 -11.99 -7.03
N LEU A 63 8.77 -10.80 -6.46
CA LEU A 63 9.34 -10.41 -5.18
C LEU A 63 8.65 -11.08 -3.98
N LEU A 64 7.45 -11.65 -4.15
CA LEU A 64 6.69 -12.27 -3.09
C LEU A 64 6.30 -13.69 -3.50
N PRO A 65 7.27 -14.63 -3.54
CA PRO A 65 6.95 -16.03 -3.82
C PRO A 65 6.13 -16.61 -2.68
N ARG A 66 5.31 -17.62 -3.00
CA ARG A 66 4.51 -18.33 -1.99
C ARG A 66 5.43 -18.94 -0.93
N GLY A 67 5.08 -18.74 0.34
CA GLY A 67 5.85 -19.22 1.50
C GLY A 67 6.92 -18.25 2.00
N SER A 68 7.20 -17.16 1.27
CA SER A 68 8.16 -16.13 1.70
C SER A 68 7.65 -15.35 2.92
N LEU A 69 8.61 -14.78 3.66
CA LEU A 69 8.33 -13.83 4.72
C LEU A 69 8.50 -12.41 4.20
N ALA A 70 7.38 -11.71 4.05
CA ALA A 70 7.36 -10.30 3.67
C ALA A 70 7.43 -9.42 4.91
N VAL A 71 8.40 -8.51 4.98
CA VAL A 71 8.61 -7.61 6.12
C VAL A 71 8.23 -6.19 5.75
N PHE A 72 7.32 -5.62 6.52
CA PHE A 72 6.77 -4.29 6.32
C PHE A 72 7.20 -3.34 7.44
N SER A 73 7.41 -2.07 7.09
CA SER A 73 7.69 -1.01 8.05
C SER A 73 6.41 -0.24 8.39
N LYS A 74 6.18 0.04 9.68
CA LYS A 74 5.12 0.98 10.09
C LYS A 74 5.48 2.44 9.82
N SER A 75 6.76 2.73 9.60
CA SER A 75 7.24 4.06 9.22
C SER A 75 7.13 4.27 7.71
N GLU A 76 6.89 5.51 7.30
CA GLU A 76 6.95 5.90 5.89
C GLU A 76 8.36 5.72 5.32
N GLY A 77 8.44 5.43 4.02
CA GLY A 77 9.71 5.19 3.34
C GLY A 77 9.53 4.56 1.96
N PRO A 78 10.64 4.34 1.24
CA PRO A 78 10.61 3.67 -0.06
C PRO A 78 10.19 2.21 0.10
N ALA A 79 9.24 1.78 -0.73
CA ALA A 79 8.79 0.39 -0.78
C ALA A 79 9.53 -0.42 -1.84
N LEU A 80 10.01 -1.60 -1.46
CA LEU A 80 10.59 -2.58 -2.36
C LEU A 80 9.55 -3.00 -3.41
N GLY A 81 9.85 -2.76 -4.69
CA GLY A 81 8.95 -3.09 -5.80
C GLY A 81 7.63 -2.30 -5.83
N ASN A 82 7.54 -1.18 -5.08
CA ASN A 82 6.32 -0.43 -4.83
C ASN A 82 5.21 -1.27 -4.19
N ILE A 83 5.57 -2.27 -3.38
CA ILE A 83 4.63 -3.16 -2.69
C ILE A 83 4.34 -2.64 -1.29
N TYR A 84 3.06 -2.63 -0.93
CA TYR A 84 2.58 -2.14 0.35
C TYR A 84 1.60 -3.13 0.96
N ALA A 85 1.63 -3.23 2.28
CA ALA A 85 0.50 -3.73 3.05
C ALA A 85 -0.49 -2.58 3.23
N VAL A 86 -1.73 -2.77 2.79
CA VAL A 86 -2.75 -1.74 2.72
C VAL A 86 -3.93 -2.15 3.59
N GLU A 87 -4.30 -1.29 4.54
CA GLU A 87 -5.53 -1.43 5.32
C GLU A 87 -6.51 -0.34 4.90
N VAL A 88 -7.72 -0.77 4.54
CA VAL A 88 -8.82 0.10 4.15
C VAL A 88 -9.93 -0.04 5.17
N GLN A 89 -10.59 1.06 5.50
CA GLN A 89 -11.68 1.09 6.46
C GLN A 89 -12.76 0.08 6.06
N ASN A 90 -13.14 -0.78 7.01
CA ASN A 90 -14.15 -1.84 6.85
C ASN A 90 -13.79 -2.93 5.83
N GLU A 91 -12.55 -3.03 5.36
CA GLU A 91 -12.08 -4.10 4.48
C GLU A 91 -11.01 -4.98 5.14
N ILE A 92 -10.73 -6.13 4.54
CA ILE A 92 -9.63 -7.00 4.95
C ILE A 92 -8.32 -6.40 4.41
N PRO A 93 -7.25 -6.28 5.23
CA PRO A 93 -5.95 -5.84 4.76
C PRO A 93 -5.45 -6.72 3.60
N PHE A 94 -4.79 -6.10 2.62
CA PHE A 94 -4.30 -6.82 1.45
C PHE A 94 -2.91 -6.34 1.04
N LEU A 95 -2.23 -7.17 0.24
CA LEU A 95 -0.95 -6.83 -0.37
C LEU A 95 -1.18 -6.19 -1.74
N GLY A 96 -0.80 -4.93 -1.86
CA GLY A 96 -1.02 -4.12 -3.05
C GLY A 96 0.26 -3.58 -3.63
N LYS A 97 0.45 -3.68 -4.94
CA LYS A 97 1.46 -2.88 -5.64
C LYS A 97 0.87 -1.52 -5.98
N TRP A 98 1.42 -0.46 -5.42
CA TRP A 98 0.99 0.90 -5.71
C TRP A 98 1.34 1.26 -7.16
N VAL A 99 0.33 1.68 -7.92
CA VAL A 99 0.45 2.15 -9.30
C VAL A 99 0.26 3.65 -9.26
N GLN A 100 1.36 4.40 -9.22
CA GLN A 100 1.30 5.85 -9.23
C GLN A 100 0.64 6.34 -10.52
N LYS A 101 -0.46 7.11 -10.42
CA LYS A 101 -0.84 8.07 -11.46
C LYS A 101 -1.73 9.18 -10.93
N GLU A 102 -1.11 10.32 -10.62
CA GLU A 102 -1.57 11.63 -11.09
C GLU A 102 -0.32 12.50 -11.20
N SER A 103 0.27 12.52 -12.39
CA SER A 103 1.23 13.55 -12.77
C SER A 103 0.45 14.86 -12.86
N ALA A 104 0.50 15.66 -11.81
CA ALA A 104 0.24 17.09 -11.90
C ALA A 104 1.45 17.77 -12.55
N ASP A 105 1.79 17.37 -13.77
CA ASP A 105 2.66 18.14 -14.67
C ASP A 105 2.74 17.42 -16.01
N ASP A 106 1.97 17.93 -16.97
CA ASP A 106 2.42 17.96 -18.36
C ASP A 106 1.81 19.21 -19.02
N SER A 107 2.11 20.38 -18.44
CA SER A 107 1.86 21.66 -19.09
C SER A 107 3.11 22.14 -19.82
N ASP A 108 3.66 21.35 -20.74
CA ASP A 108 4.52 21.94 -21.77
C ASP A 108 4.54 21.14 -23.07
N ARG A 109 3.43 21.21 -23.81
CA ARG A 109 3.44 20.94 -25.26
C ARG A 109 2.73 22.07 -25.98
N ARG A 110 3.50 23.04 -26.48
CA ARG A 110 3.07 24.03 -27.47
C ARG A 110 2.51 23.29 -28.69
N LYS A 111 1.19 23.22 -28.81
CA LYS A 111 0.51 22.91 -30.07
C LYS A 111 0.18 24.22 -30.79
N VAL A 112 0.60 24.29 -32.05
CA VAL A 112 0.45 25.43 -32.95
C VAL A 112 -1.04 25.66 -33.28
N PHE A 113 -1.43 26.92 -33.37
CA PHE A 113 -2.80 27.39 -33.51
C PHE A 113 -3.47 26.95 -34.83
N MET A 114 -4.60 26.26 -34.73
CA MET A 114 -5.74 26.49 -35.61
C MET A 114 -6.82 27.16 -34.76
N VAL A 115 -7.37 28.28 -35.22
CA VAL A 115 -8.38 29.06 -34.49
C VAL A 115 -9.68 28.25 -34.41
N PRO A 116 -10.12 27.77 -33.23
CA PRO A 116 -11.44 27.18 -33.11
C PRO A 116 -12.47 28.27 -32.86
N THR A 117 -13.65 28.11 -33.46
CA THR A 117 -14.86 28.92 -33.22
C THR A 117 -15.09 29.12 -31.71
N PRO A 118 -15.40 30.33 -31.22
CA PRO A 118 -15.50 30.58 -29.79
C PRO A 118 -16.76 29.89 -29.23
N LEU A 119 -16.58 28.69 -28.68
CA LEU A 119 -17.54 28.10 -27.76
C LEU A 119 -17.46 28.89 -26.44
N HIS A 120 -18.57 29.51 -26.04
CA HIS A 120 -18.72 30.06 -24.70
C HIS A 120 -18.72 28.89 -23.69
N VAL A 121 -17.54 28.52 -23.20
CA VAL A 121 -17.38 27.64 -22.06
C VAL A 121 -17.50 28.52 -20.81
N PRO A 122 -18.48 28.30 -19.91
CA PRO A 122 -18.55 29.03 -18.66
C PRO A 122 -17.24 28.85 -17.89
N SER A 123 -16.66 29.95 -17.40
CA SER A 123 -15.37 30.02 -16.71
C SER A 123 -15.36 29.41 -15.30
N GLY A 124 -16.20 28.39 -15.05
CA GLY A 124 -16.25 27.62 -13.81
C GLY A 124 -15.04 26.70 -13.69
N LYS A 125 -13.86 27.27 -13.38
CA LYS A 125 -12.59 26.53 -13.24
C LYS A 125 -12.43 25.77 -11.92
N VAL A 126 -13.52 25.54 -11.18
CA VAL A 126 -13.47 24.77 -9.94
C VAL A 126 -14.60 23.76 -10.02
N SER A 127 -14.23 22.49 -10.18
CA SER A 127 -15.16 21.40 -9.88
C SER A 127 -15.72 21.67 -8.47
N PRO A 128 -17.05 21.66 -8.26
CA PRO A 128 -17.63 21.91 -6.94
C PRO A 128 -17.23 20.85 -5.89
N ILE A 129 -16.52 19.81 -6.32
CA ILE A 129 -16.01 18.73 -5.50
C ILE A 129 -14.55 19.06 -5.15
N ALA A 130 -14.25 19.19 -3.85
CA ALA A 130 -12.92 19.53 -3.34
C ALA A 130 -11.82 18.57 -3.86
N PRO A 131 -10.61 19.06 -4.19
CA PRO A 131 -9.48 18.23 -4.63
C PRO A 131 -9.18 17.03 -3.72
N SER A 132 -9.38 17.19 -2.41
CA SER A 132 -9.21 16.14 -1.39
C SER A 132 -10.17 14.95 -1.56
N LEU A 133 -11.33 15.16 -2.18
CA LEU A 133 -12.29 14.09 -2.52
C LEU A 133 -11.89 13.32 -3.80
N HIS A 134 -10.97 13.86 -4.60
CA HIS A 134 -10.50 13.23 -5.84
C HIS A 134 -9.21 12.43 -5.67
N HIS A 135 -8.57 12.47 -4.50
CA HIS A 135 -7.34 11.73 -4.27
C HIS A 135 -7.65 10.24 -4.06
N VAL A 136 -7.54 9.49 -5.16
CA VAL A 136 -7.73 8.04 -5.19
C VAL A 136 -6.37 7.38 -5.36
N LEU A 137 -6.06 6.45 -4.47
CA LEU A 137 -4.88 5.60 -4.55
C LEU A 137 -5.20 4.36 -5.37
N LEU A 138 -4.33 4.07 -6.34
CA LEU A 138 -4.46 2.94 -7.25
C LEU A 138 -3.52 1.81 -6.82
N PHE A 139 -4.06 0.66 -6.48
CA PHE A 139 -3.29 -0.52 -6.13
C PHE A 139 -3.63 -1.69 -7.05
N LYS A 140 -2.63 -2.42 -7.52
CA LYS A 140 -2.84 -3.75 -8.07
C LYS A 140 -2.84 -4.74 -6.91
N ASP A 141 -3.96 -5.42 -6.72
CA ASP A 141 -4.08 -6.51 -5.77
C ASP A 141 -3.17 -7.66 -6.20
N LEU A 142 -2.25 -8.06 -5.32
CA LEU A 142 -1.28 -9.10 -5.63
C LEU A 142 -1.84 -10.52 -5.45
N GLU A 143 -2.90 -10.70 -4.66
CA GLU A 143 -3.51 -12.00 -4.34
C GLU A 143 -4.69 -12.31 -5.27
N ASN A 144 -5.61 -11.35 -5.45
CA ASN A 144 -6.78 -11.54 -6.31
C ASN A 144 -6.52 -10.99 -7.71
N SER A 145 -6.19 -11.91 -8.63
CA SER A 145 -6.24 -11.72 -10.09
C SER A 145 -5.49 -10.52 -10.68
N GLY A 146 -4.71 -9.75 -9.91
CA GLY A 146 -4.06 -8.53 -10.39
C GLY A 146 -5.03 -7.37 -10.62
N GLY A 147 -6.25 -7.47 -10.08
CA GLY A 147 -7.29 -6.45 -10.23
C GLY A 147 -6.81 -5.09 -9.70
N LEU A 148 -7.16 -4.03 -10.42
CA LEU A 148 -6.87 -2.66 -9.99
C LEU A 148 -7.93 -2.23 -8.96
N ARG A 149 -7.49 -1.97 -7.73
CA ARG A 149 -8.30 -1.41 -6.65
C ARG A 149 -8.11 0.09 -6.58
N LEU A 150 -9.24 0.81 -6.58
CA LEU A 150 -9.32 2.26 -6.40
C LEU A 150 -9.71 2.54 -4.96
N ILE A 151 -8.79 3.12 -4.17
CA ILE A 151 -9.00 3.37 -2.75
C ILE A 151 -9.02 4.89 -2.52
N PRO A 152 -10.16 5.47 -2.13
CA PRO A 152 -10.22 6.86 -1.69
C PRO A 152 -9.24 7.11 -0.53
N ALA A 153 -8.45 8.19 -0.59
CA ALA A 153 -7.44 8.48 0.43
C ALA A 153 -8.04 8.61 1.85
N ASN A 154 -9.28 9.09 1.96
CA ASN A 154 -10.00 9.19 3.24
C ASN A 154 -10.42 7.84 3.84
N LYS A 155 -10.44 6.75 3.05
CA LYS A 155 -10.75 5.39 3.52
C LYS A 155 -9.49 4.59 3.84
N LEU A 156 -8.30 5.10 3.51
CA LEU A 156 -7.04 4.43 3.81
C LEU A 156 -6.74 4.56 5.31
N VAL A 157 -6.63 3.44 6.00
CA VAL A 157 -6.25 3.39 7.43
C VAL A 157 -4.73 3.40 7.56
N CYS A 158 -4.05 2.55 6.80
CA CYS A 158 -2.59 2.52 6.76
C CYS A 158 -2.05 2.00 5.43
N LYS A 159 -0.83 2.41 5.10
CA LYS A 159 -0.08 1.99 3.91
C LYS A 159 1.39 1.78 4.31
N HIS A 160 1.75 0.53 4.61
CA HIS A 160 3.08 0.18 5.13
C HIS A 160 3.97 -0.37 4.01
N PRO A 161 5.15 0.23 3.76
CA PRO A 161 6.05 -0.19 2.69
C PRO A 161 6.69 -1.56 2.98
N LEU A 162 6.80 -2.40 1.94
CA LEU A 162 7.63 -3.60 1.97
C LEU A 162 9.10 -3.18 2.03
N VAL A 163 9.85 -3.65 3.02
CA VAL A 163 11.26 -3.29 3.22
C VAL A 163 12.21 -4.47 3.05
N TYR A 164 11.74 -5.70 3.26
CA TYR A 164 12.56 -6.90 3.16
C TYR A 164 11.70 -8.13 2.84
N VAL A 165 12.32 -9.11 2.17
CA VAL A 165 11.72 -10.41 1.85
C VAL A 165 12.77 -11.48 2.14
N GLU A 166 12.35 -12.54 2.83
CA GLU A 166 13.12 -13.77 3.07
C GLU A 166 12.57 -14.94 2.25
#